data_AF-A0A2D9Q9J3-F1
#
_entry.id   AF-A0A2D9Q9J3-F1
#
_cell.length_a   1.000
_cell.length_b   1.000
_cell.length_c   1.000
_cell.angle_alpha   90.00
_cell.angle_beta   90.00
_cell.angle_gamma   90.00
#
_symmetry.space_group_name_H-M   'P 1'
#
loop_
_entity.id
_entity.type
_entity.pdbx_description
1 polymer ?
#
loop_
_entity_poly.entity_id
_entity_poly.type
_entity_poly.pdbx_seq_one_letter_code
_entity_poly.pdbx_strand_id
1 'polypeptide(L)'
;MRESFEDKIEEIDQLLDINRSKWQLDAIQWFDYDDVKQIIRIHINEKWDLWKQERPFKPWCRQVVQNQIRNLIRNHYLTFSKPCLRCKHYVSEDGCAFTRSKQQDDSCPDYAKWLKKKKKVYDVKLPLPLEGRVITASTELYDQFDYEKSADKLHYILLERLNNERHKEVYTMLFLEKKSDDEVASKMGFKPESAKKKKRYKQLDNLKKRFAELAREILDSEDVIE
;
A
#
# COMPACT_ATOMS: atom_id res chain seq x y z
N MET A 1 -34.22 -39.60 30.70
CA MET A 1 -33.27 -39.82 29.58
C MET A 1 -32.49 -38.53 29.43
N ARG A 2 -31.16 -38.56 29.45
CA ARG A 2 -30.38 -37.32 29.24
C ARG A 2 -30.42 -36.99 27.76
N GLU A 3 -30.76 -35.75 27.42
CA GLU A 3 -30.75 -35.30 26.03
C GLU A 3 -29.30 -35.22 25.54
N SER A 4 -29.08 -35.71 24.31
CA SER A 4 -27.80 -35.61 23.61
C SER A 4 -27.72 -34.31 22.82
N PHE A 5 -26.51 -33.93 22.41
CA PHE A 5 -26.31 -32.73 21.59
C PHE A 5 -27.03 -32.86 20.24
N GLU A 6 -26.98 -34.05 19.67
CA GLU A 6 -27.54 -34.45 18.40
C GLU A 6 -29.06 -34.22 18.36
N ASP A 7 -29.75 -34.46 19.49
CA ASP A 7 -31.20 -34.27 19.62
C ASP A 7 -31.63 -32.79 19.50
N LYS A 8 -30.70 -31.84 19.66
CA LYS A 8 -30.97 -30.39 19.66
C LYS A 8 -30.35 -29.63 18.49
N ILE A 9 -29.74 -30.32 17.51
CA ILE A 9 -29.09 -29.67 16.37
C ILE A 9 -30.06 -28.75 15.62
N GLU A 10 -31.26 -29.21 15.31
CA GLU A 10 -32.26 -28.40 14.60
C GLU A 10 -32.65 -27.15 15.40
N GLU A 11 -32.76 -27.28 16.71
CA GLU A 11 -33.10 -26.18 17.62
C GLU A 11 -31.95 -25.16 17.73
N ILE A 12 -30.70 -25.63 17.72
CA ILE A 12 -29.51 -24.79 17.65
C ILE A 12 -29.49 -24.00 16.34
N ASP A 13 -29.76 -24.66 15.22
CA ASP A 13 -29.74 -24.04 13.88
C ASP A 13 -30.80 -22.96 13.74
N GLN A 14 -32.03 -23.22 14.21
CA GLN A 14 -33.07 -22.19 14.27
C GLN A 14 -32.64 -20.97 15.11
N LEU A 15 -31.98 -21.20 16.26
CA LEU A 15 -31.48 -20.12 17.09
C LEU A 15 -30.34 -19.34 16.43
N LEU A 16 -29.48 -20.02 15.67
CA LEU A 16 -28.43 -19.38 14.89
C LEU A 16 -29.04 -18.49 13.80
N ASP A 17 -30.01 -18.98 13.03
CA ASP A 17 -30.63 -18.20 11.96
C ASP A 17 -31.35 -16.95 12.48
N ILE A 18 -32.08 -17.08 13.61
CA ILE A 18 -32.73 -15.94 14.26
C ILE A 18 -31.71 -14.88 14.71
N ASN A 19 -30.51 -15.28 15.13
CA ASN A 19 -29.47 -14.35 15.57
C ASN A 19 -28.54 -13.90 14.44
N ARG A 20 -28.80 -14.28 13.18
CA ARG A 20 -27.99 -13.88 12.01
C ARG A 20 -27.83 -12.36 11.90
N SER A 21 -28.90 -11.61 12.15
CA SER A 21 -28.89 -10.14 12.11
C SER A 21 -27.92 -9.48 13.12
N LYS A 22 -27.43 -10.23 14.11
CA LYS A 22 -26.41 -9.74 15.05
C LYS A 22 -25.00 -9.86 14.50
N TRP A 23 -24.79 -10.70 13.50
CA TRP A 23 -23.55 -10.70 12.73
C TRP A 23 -23.60 -9.52 11.76
N GLN A 24 -22.60 -8.65 11.85
CA GLN A 24 -22.55 -7.37 11.11
C GLN A 24 -21.22 -7.20 10.37
N LEU A 25 -20.36 -8.22 10.35
CA LEU A 25 -19.02 -8.16 9.79
C LEU A 25 -18.95 -8.76 8.39
N ASP A 26 -19.85 -8.34 7.51
CA ASP A 26 -19.85 -8.73 6.09
C ASP A 26 -18.63 -8.18 5.35
N ALA A 27 -17.90 -7.23 5.95
CA ALA A 27 -16.65 -6.70 5.42
C ALA A 27 -15.49 -7.72 5.44
N ILE A 28 -15.59 -8.80 6.22
CA ILE A 28 -14.55 -9.83 6.29
C ILE A 28 -14.83 -10.90 5.23
N GLN A 29 -14.25 -10.73 4.04
CA GLN A 29 -14.52 -11.57 2.87
C GLN A 29 -14.20 -13.06 3.07
N TRP A 30 -13.27 -13.41 3.97
CA TRP A 30 -12.85 -14.79 4.22
C TRP A 30 -13.58 -15.47 5.38
N PHE A 31 -14.50 -14.77 6.05
CA PHE A 31 -15.13 -15.26 7.28
C PHE A 31 -16.63 -14.96 7.27
N ASP A 32 -17.39 -15.89 6.68
CA ASP A 32 -18.82 -15.69 6.44
C ASP A 32 -19.67 -16.16 7.64
N TYR A 33 -21.00 -16.07 7.48
CA TYR A 33 -21.89 -16.49 8.55
C TYR A 33 -21.99 -18.02 8.72
N ASP A 34 -21.69 -18.79 7.67
CA ASP A 34 -21.70 -20.25 7.76
C ASP A 34 -20.50 -20.75 8.58
N ASP A 35 -19.32 -20.12 8.42
CA ASP A 35 -18.17 -20.30 9.30
C ASP A 35 -18.52 -19.98 10.76
N VAL A 36 -19.21 -18.86 10.99
CA VAL A 36 -19.67 -18.43 12.31
C VAL A 36 -20.61 -19.47 12.93
N LYS A 37 -21.58 -19.99 12.17
CA LYS A 37 -22.48 -21.06 12.65
C LYS A 37 -21.68 -22.27 13.11
N GLN A 38 -20.69 -22.70 12.32
CA GLN A 38 -19.90 -23.88 12.65
C GLN A 38 -19.10 -23.70 13.94
N ILE A 39 -18.44 -22.55 14.10
CA ILE A 39 -17.70 -22.23 15.33
C ILE A 39 -18.64 -22.23 16.54
N ILE A 40 -19.83 -21.65 16.42
CA ILE A 40 -20.79 -21.60 17.52
C ILE A 40 -21.33 -23.00 17.86
N ARG A 41 -21.59 -23.86 16.86
CA ARG A 41 -22.01 -25.25 17.10
C ARG A 41 -20.96 -26.02 17.90
N ILE A 42 -19.70 -25.94 17.49
CA ILE A 42 -18.57 -26.55 18.22
C ILE A 42 -18.52 -26.00 19.65
N HIS A 43 -18.65 -24.67 19.80
CA HIS A 43 -18.62 -24.01 21.11
C HIS A 43 -19.78 -24.44 22.02
N ILE A 44 -20.97 -24.70 21.48
CA ILE A 44 -22.11 -25.22 22.23
C ILE A 44 -21.83 -26.65 22.68
N ASN A 45 -21.28 -27.49 21.79
CA ASN A 45 -20.92 -28.87 22.12
C ASN A 45 -19.88 -28.93 23.26
N GLU A 46 -18.82 -28.12 23.18
CA GLU A 46 -17.82 -28.00 24.26
C GLU A 46 -18.40 -27.54 25.60
N LYS A 47 -19.53 -26.81 25.56
CA LYS A 47 -20.23 -26.31 26.75
C LYS A 47 -21.47 -27.11 27.11
N TRP A 48 -21.72 -28.23 26.44
CA TRP A 48 -22.93 -29.01 26.63
C TRP A 48 -23.12 -29.43 28.08
N ASP A 49 -22.04 -29.87 28.72
CA ASP A 49 -22.03 -30.31 30.13
C ASP A 49 -22.32 -29.19 31.13
N LEU A 50 -22.16 -27.92 30.73
CA LEU A 50 -22.50 -26.77 31.58
C LEU A 50 -24.01 -26.46 31.58
N TRP A 51 -24.76 -27.03 30.65
CA TRP A 51 -26.21 -26.90 30.62
C TRP A 51 -26.85 -27.90 31.59
N LYS A 52 -27.55 -27.33 32.58
CA LYS A 52 -28.39 -28.09 33.50
C LYS A 52 -29.67 -28.51 32.80
N GLN A 53 -29.82 -29.80 32.49
CA GLN A 53 -30.94 -30.34 31.72
C GLN A 53 -32.31 -30.18 32.43
N GLU A 54 -32.33 -29.85 33.73
CA GLU A 54 -33.57 -29.49 34.42
C GLU A 54 -34.13 -28.12 33.96
N ARG A 55 -33.33 -27.33 33.24
CA ARG A 55 -33.71 -25.99 32.75
C ARG A 55 -33.98 -26.01 31.25
N PRO A 56 -34.89 -25.15 30.75
CA PRO A 56 -35.15 -25.05 29.31
C PRO A 56 -33.86 -24.80 28.50
N PHE A 57 -33.70 -25.50 27.38
CA PHE A 57 -32.54 -25.40 26.51
C PHE A 57 -32.47 -24.04 25.77
N LYS A 58 -33.57 -23.61 25.14
CA LYS A 58 -33.60 -22.38 24.31
C LYS A 58 -32.98 -21.14 24.96
N PRO A 59 -33.34 -20.77 26.21
CA PRO A 59 -32.78 -19.57 26.82
C PRO A 59 -31.27 -19.68 27.08
N TRP A 60 -30.80 -20.85 27.50
CA TRP A 60 -29.38 -21.11 27.71
C TRP A 60 -28.61 -21.05 26.40
N CYS A 61 -29.05 -21.80 25.38
CA CYS A 61 -28.40 -21.86 24.08
C CYS A 61 -28.38 -20.47 23.41
N ARG A 62 -29.49 -19.74 23.45
CA ARG A 62 -29.58 -18.35 22.95
C ARG A 62 -28.53 -17.44 23.62
N GLN A 63 -28.32 -17.57 24.94
CA GLN A 63 -27.32 -16.78 25.64
C GLN A 63 -25.89 -17.15 25.20
N VAL A 64 -25.60 -18.44 25.01
CA VAL A 64 -24.31 -18.91 24.49
C VAL A 64 -24.06 -18.37 23.09
N VAL A 65 -25.02 -18.53 22.16
CA VAL A 65 -24.95 -18.02 20.79
C VAL A 65 -24.67 -16.52 20.78
N GLN A 66 -25.45 -15.73 21.51
CA GLN A 66 -25.30 -14.26 21.54
C GLN A 66 -23.95 -13.82 22.09
N ASN A 67 -23.47 -14.49 23.13
CA ASN A 67 -22.16 -14.20 23.69
C ASN A 67 -21.05 -14.57 22.72
N GLN A 68 -21.18 -15.69 22.00
CA GLN A 68 -20.19 -16.09 21.00
C GLN A 68 -20.15 -15.16 19.79
N ILE A 69 -21.30 -14.76 19.24
CA ILE A 69 -21.33 -13.74 18.18
C ILE A 69 -20.63 -12.46 18.63
N ARG A 70 -20.91 -11.98 19.86
CA ARG A 70 -20.26 -10.79 20.41
C ARG A 70 -18.75 -10.96 20.57
N ASN A 71 -18.30 -12.14 21.00
CA ASN A 71 -16.88 -12.46 21.16
C ASN A 71 -16.17 -12.52 19.80
N LEU A 72 -16.78 -13.16 18.81
CA LEU A 72 -16.26 -13.22 17.45
C LEU A 72 -16.11 -11.82 16.86
N ILE A 73 -17.15 -10.98 16.93
CA ILE A 73 -17.08 -9.59 16.47
C ILE A 73 -15.97 -8.82 17.19
N ARG A 74 -15.83 -9.02 18.50
CA ARG A 74 -14.78 -8.37 19.28
C ARG A 74 -13.39 -8.81 18.81
N ASN A 75 -13.16 -10.11 18.65
CA ASN A 75 -11.86 -10.68 18.34
C ASN A 75 -11.45 -10.43 16.87
N HIS A 76 -12.41 -10.46 15.95
CA HIS A 76 -12.20 -10.32 14.51
C HIS A 76 -12.34 -8.88 14.00
N TYR A 77 -12.73 -7.92 14.83
CA TYR A 77 -12.80 -6.52 14.41
C TYR A 77 -12.50 -5.53 15.54
N LEU A 78 -13.31 -5.50 16.59
CA LEU A 78 -13.26 -4.41 17.59
C LEU A 78 -11.95 -4.32 18.38
N THR A 79 -11.19 -5.42 18.48
CA THR A 79 -9.92 -5.45 19.24
C THR A 79 -8.86 -4.57 18.59
N PHE A 80 -8.88 -4.47 17.26
CA PHE A 80 -7.89 -3.77 16.48
C PHE A 80 -8.49 -2.60 15.68
N SER A 81 -9.80 -2.40 15.72
CA SER A 81 -10.46 -1.23 15.13
C SER A 81 -9.95 0.09 15.71
N LYS A 82 -9.98 1.15 14.90
CA LYS A 82 -9.59 2.50 15.33
C LYS A 82 -10.42 2.99 16.52
N PRO A 83 -9.82 3.69 17.50
CA PRO A 83 -10.56 4.18 18.68
C PRO A 83 -11.65 5.18 18.29
N CYS A 84 -11.51 5.84 17.15
CA CYS A 84 -12.45 6.82 16.61
C CYS A 84 -13.86 6.28 16.42
N LEU A 85 -14.05 4.98 16.12
CA LEU A 85 -15.39 4.38 15.95
C LEU A 85 -16.27 4.45 17.21
N ARG A 86 -15.67 4.68 18.38
CA ARG A 86 -16.36 4.82 19.67
C ARG A 86 -16.16 6.19 20.29
N CYS A 87 -15.57 7.13 19.53
CA CYS A 87 -15.19 8.44 20.03
C CYS A 87 -16.32 9.44 19.78
N LYS A 88 -16.61 10.28 20.78
CA LYS A 88 -17.59 11.38 20.70
C LYS A 88 -17.24 12.45 19.66
N HIS A 89 -15.97 12.54 19.26
CA HIS A 89 -15.48 13.51 18.29
C HIS A 89 -15.47 12.97 16.85
N TYR A 90 -15.94 11.74 16.65
CA TYR A 90 -16.09 11.16 15.33
C TYR A 90 -17.20 11.87 14.56
N VAL A 91 -16.89 12.29 13.33
CA VAL A 91 -17.86 12.96 12.45
C VAL A 91 -18.33 11.98 11.38
N SER A 92 -17.43 11.62 10.47
CA SER A 92 -17.68 10.66 9.38
C SER A 92 -16.34 10.15 8.85
N GLU A 93 -16.28 8.90 8.40
CA GLU A 93 -15.10 8.27 7.78
C GLU A 93 -13.80 8.53 8.57
N ASP A 94 -12.95 9.44 8.07
CA ASP A 94 -11.68 9.85 8.68
C ASP A 94 -11.72 11.26 9.27
N GLY A 95 -12.89 11.87 9.39
CA GLY A 95 -13.11 13.14 10.07
C GLY A 95 -13.05 13.03 11.60
N CYS A 96 -12.51 14.07 12.23
CA CYS A 96 -12.41 14.20 13.68
C CYS A 96 -12.61 15.66 14.11
N ALA A 97 -13.56 15.94 15.00
CA ALA A 97 -13.81 17.29 15.49
C ALA A 97 -12.79 17.77 16.56
N PHE A 98 -11.93 16.86 17.04
CA PHE A 98 -10.95 17.16 18.09
C PHE A 98 -9.62 17.69 17.54
N THR A 99 -9.20 17.19 16.37
CA THR A 99 -7.89 17.50 15.79
C THR A 99 -7.94 18.81 15.01
N ARG A 100 -6.81 19.54 14.97
CA ARG A 100 -6.73 20.82 14.26
C ARG A 100 -6.92 20.66 12.75
N SER A 101 -6.49 19.52 12.20
CA SER A 101 -6.66 19.12 10.80
C SER A 101 -8.11 18.79 10.44
N LYS A 102 -8.99 18.64 11.43
CA LYS A 102 -10.34 18.06 11.32
C LYS A 102 -10.35 16.61 10.81
N GLN A 103 -9.20 15.94 10.81
CA GLN A 103 -9.02 14.55 10.38
C GLN A 103 -8.42 13.69 11.49
N GLN A 104 -8.63 12.39 11.42
CA GLN A 104 -8.09 11.41 12.36
C GLN A 104 -6.58 11.29 12.13
N ASP A 105 -5.80 12.09 12.87
CA ASP A 105 -4.35 12.14 12.76
C ASP A 105 -3.67 11.83 14.11
N ASP A 106 -2.33 11.84 14.09
CA ASP A 106 -1.48 11.58 15.25
C ASP A 106 -1.48 12.71 16.29
N SER A 107 -2.15 13.84 16.04
CA SER A 107 -2.38 14.86 17.06
C SER A 107 -3.35 14.38 18.14
N CYS A 108 -4.17 13.35 17.85
CA CYS A 108 -4.98 12.67 18.86
C CYS A 108 -4.17 11.58 19.60
N PRO A 109 -4.00 11.65 20.93
CA PRO A 109 -3.18 10.69 21.69
C PRO A 109 -3.64 9.23 21.54
N ASP A 110 -4.95 8.99 21.56
CA ASP A 110 -5.51 7.64 21.42
C ASP A 110 -5.31 7.08 20.02
N TYR A 111 -5.48 7.93 19.00
CA TYR A 111 -5.24 7.57 17.61
C TYR A 111 -3.75 7.30 17.36
N ALA A 112 -2.85 8.15 17.86
CA ALA A 112 -1.40 7.95 17.75
C ALA A 112 -0.93 6.63 18.40
N LYS A 113 -1.50 6.29 19.57
CA LYS A 113 -1.22 5.01 20.25
C LYS A 113 -1.72 3.82 19.43
N TRP A 114 -2.91 3.93 18.84
CA TRP A 114 -3.45 2.91 17.93
C TRP A 114 -2.60 2.78 16.67
N LEU A 115 -2.17 3.89 16.08
CA LEU A 115 -1.36 3.93 14.86
C LEU A 115 -0.03 3.18 15.05
N LYS A 116 0.62 3.34 16.21
CA LYS A 116 1.87 2.64 16.53
C LYS A 116 1.69 1.14 16.80
N LYS A 117 0.59 0.72 17.44
CA LYS A 117 0.44 -0.66 17.95
C LYS A 117 -0.46 -1.56 17.11
N LYS A 118 -1.58 -1.03 16.61
CA LYS A 118 -2.71 -1.81 16.10
C LYS A 118 -3.00 -1.60 14.62
N LYS A 119 -2.55 -0.49 14.01
CA LYS A 119 -2.74 -0.20 12.58
C LYS A 119 -2.28 -1.35 11.68
N LYS A 120 -1.07 -1.88 11.89
CA LYS A 120 -0.54 -3.00 11.09
C LYS A 120 -1.46 -4.23 11.13
N VAL A 121 -1.98 -4.59 12.30
CA VAL A 121 -2.89 -5.73 12.46
C VAL A 121 -4.25 -5.42 11.83
N TYR A 122 -4.72 -4.18 11.95
CA TYR A 122 -5.96 -3.73 11.30
C TYR A 122 -5.88 -3.85 9.78
N ASP A 123 -4.83 -3.31 9.18
CA ASP A 123 -4.64 -3.30 7.72
C ASP A 123 -4.53 -4.72 7.13
N VAL A 124 -3.91 -5.65 7.88
CA VAL A 124 -3.81 -7.06 7.46
C VAL A 124 -5.15 -7.81 7.60
N LYS A 125 -5.90 -7.54 8.66
CA LYS A 125 -7.15 -8.28 8.94
C LYS A 125 -8.36 -7.74 8.20
N LEU A 126 -8.33 -6.47 7.80
CA LEU A 126 -9.40 -5.81 7.07
C LEU A 126 -8.84 -5.19 5.77
N PRO A 127 -8.36 -6.02 4.82
CA PRO A 127 -7.89 -5.52 3.55
C PRO A 127 -9.06 -4.88 2.78
N LEU A 128 -8.79 -3.75 2.14
CA LEU A 128 -9.75 -3.16 1.23
C LEU A 128 -9.83 -4.03 -0.04
N PRO A 129 -11.03 -4.38 -0.54
CA PRO A 129 -11.18 -5.06 -1.82
C PRO A 129 -10.58 -4.21 -2.93
N LEU A 130 -9.82 -4.83 -3.84
CA LEU A 130 -9.27 -4.12 -5.01
C LEU A 130 -10.38 -3.72 -5.99
N GLU A 131 -11.44 -4.53 -6.07
CA GLU A 131 -12.56 -4.39 -7.02
C GLU A 131 -13.45 -3.17 -6.74
N GLY A 132 -13.42 -2.65 -5.51
CA GLY A 132 -14.15 -1.44 -5.10
C GLY A 132 -13.34 -0.16 -5.22
N ARG A 133 -12.03 -0.25 -5.53
CA ARG A 133 -11.31 0.92 -6.01
C ARG A 133 -11.79 1.15 -7.43
N VAL A 134 -12.77 2.03 -7.57
CA VAL A 134 -12.57 3.09 -8.55
C VAL A 134 -11.21 3.65 -8.16
N ILE A 135 -10.16 3.21 -8.85
CA ILE A 135 -8.99 4.05 -9.03
C ILE A 135 -9.65 5.27 -9.64
N THR A 136 -10.12 6.20 -8.81
CA THR A 136 -10.44 7.52 -9.28
C THR A 136 -9.15 7.87 -9.97
N ALA A 137 -9.23 8.06 -11.29
CA ALA A 137 -8.14 8.46 -12.15
C ALA A 137 -7.72 9.91 -11.77
N SER A 138 -7.41 10.05 -10.49
CA SER A 138 -7.14 11.19 -9.64
C SER A 138 -5.96 10.86 -8.73
N THR A 139 -5.23 9.76 -8.98
CA THR A 139 -3.77 9.96 -9.03
C THR A 139 -3.63 10.96 -10.16
N GLU A 140 -3.54 12.23 -9.77
CA GLU A 140 -3.37 13.36 -10.65
C GLU A 140 -2.33 12.97 -11.71
N LEU A 141 -2.79 12.71 -12.94
CA LEU A 141 -1.93 12.52 -14.12
C LEU A 141 -1.29 13.85 -14.53
N TYR A 142 -1.01 14.74 -13.56
CA TYR A 142 -0.52 16.09 -13.77
C TYR A 142 1.00 16.21 -13.67
N ASP A 143 1.74 15.11 -13.65
CA ASP A 143 3.20 15.13 -13.69
C ASP A 143 3.76 13.92 -14.47
N GLN A 144 3.18 13.60 -15.62
CA GLN A 144 3.92 12.80 -16.62
C GLN A 144 4.99 13.70 -17.26
N PHE A 145 6.07 13.96 -16.51
CA PHE A 145 7.28 14.54 -17.08
C PHE A 145 7.77 13.64 -18.21
N ASP A 146 7.81 14.19 -19.41
CA ASP A 146 8.33 13.51 -20.57
C ASP A 146 9.85 13.69 -20.60
N TYR A 147 10.52 12.83 -19.82
CA TYR A 147 11.98 12.84 -19.72
C TYR A 147 12.67 12.63 -21.07
N GLU A 148 12.03 11.95 -22.02
CA GLU A 148 12.58 11.72 -23.35
C GLU A 148 12.59 13.04 -24.15
N LYS A 149 11.47 13.78 -24.18
CA LYS A 149 11.42 15.11 -24.81
C LYS A 149 12.37 16.10 -24.15
N SER A 150 12.41 16.12 -22.82
CA SER A 150 13.32 17.00 -22.07
C SER A 150 14.79 16.68 -22.38
N ALA A 151 15.14 15.39 -22.52
CA ALA A 151 16.48 14.96 -22.92
C ALA A 151 16.82 15.36 -24.37
N ASP A 152 15.88 15.18 -25.31
CA ASP A 152 16.07 15.57 -26.71
C ASP A 152 16.29 17.08 -26.86
N LYS A 153 15.51 17.90 -26.13
CA LYS A 153 15.67 19.36 -26.08
C LYS A 153 17.05 19.74 -25.55
N LEU A 154 17.51 19.10 -24.48
CA LEU A 154 18.86 19.30 -23.93
C LEU A 154 19.95 18.95 -24.95
N HIS A 155 19.82 17.81 -25.64
CA HIS A 155 20.78 17.38 -26.65
C HIS A 155 20.86 18.37 -27.82
N TYR A 156 19.71 18.89 -28.28
CA TYR A 156 19.64 19.89 -29.34
C TYR A 156 20.36 21.19 -28.96
N ILE A 157 20.01 21.79 -27.82
CA ILE A 157 20.59 23.06 -27.34
C ILE A 157 22.10 22.91 -27.14
N LEU A 158 22.53 21.77 -26.57
CA LEU A 158 23.95 21.51 -26.34
C LEU A 158 24.72 21.39 -27.66
N LEU A 159 24.15 20.72 -28.67
CA LEU A 159 24.74 20.63 -30.01
C LEU A 159 24.80 21.99 -30.73
N GLU A 160 23.84 22.90 -30.51
CA GLU A 160 23.90 24.26 -31.04
C GLU A 160 25.03 25.07 -30.40
N ARG A 161 25.17 25.01 -29.06
CA ARG A 161 26.16 25.78 -28.29
C ARG A 161 27.61 25.29 -28.48
N LEU A 162 27.81 24.09 -29.00
CA LEU A 162 29.13 23.55 -29.33
C LEU A 162 29.66 24.10 -30.66
N ASN A 163 30.56 25.08 -30.65
CA ASN A 163 31.10 25.66 -31.89
C ASN A 163 32.09 24.77 -32.69
N ASN A 164 32.55 23.63 -32.14
CA ASN A 164 33.56 22.79 -32.78
C ASN A 164 32.93 21.50 -33.35
N GLU A 165 33.02 21.29 -34.66
CA GLU A 165 32.51 20.10 -35.35
C GLU A 165 33.04 18.80 -34.75
N ARG A 166 34.32 18.75 -34.38
CA ARG A 166 34.91 17.56 -33.72
C ARG A 166 34.30 17.29 -32.35
N HIS A 167 33.88 18.32 -31.63
CA HIS A 167 33.22 18.14 -30.33
C HIS A 167 31.78 17.68 -30.49
N LYS A 168 31.07 18.18 -31.52
CA LYS A 168 29.74 17.67 -31.88
C LYS A 168 29.79 16.19 -32.23
N GLU A 169 30.77 15.78 -33.05
CA GLU A 169 30.93 14.37 -33.43
C GLU A 169 31.21 13.47 -32.21
N VAL A 170 32.11 13.89 -31.31
CA VAL A 170 32.39 13.17 -30.05
C VAL A 170 31.16 13.08 -29.17
N TYR A 171 30.39 14.16 -29.05
CA TYR A 171 29.18 14.18 -28.23
C TYR A 171 28.11 13.23 -28.78
N THR A 172 27.83 13.28 -30.08
CA THR A 172 26.87 12.40 -30.75
C THR A 172 27.25 10.93 -30.57
N MET A 173 28.52 10.58 -30.77
CA MET A 173 28.97 9.20 -30.62
C MET A 173 28.85 8.69 -29.17
N LEU A 174 29.12 9.54 -28.18
CA LEU A 174 29.07 9.16 -26.77
C LEU A 174 27.65 9.09 -26.21
N PHE A 175 26.82 10.10 -26.48
CA PHE A 175 25.56 10.30 -25.76
C PHE A 175 24.31 9.94 -26.59
N LEU A 176 24.35 10.08 -27.92
CA LEU A 176 23.23 9.71 -28.80
C LEU A 176 23.38 8.28 -29.33
N GLU A 177 24.58 7.91 -29.81
CA GLU A 177 24.86 6.58 -30.38
C GLU A 177 25.30 5.55 -29.33
N LYS A 178 25.55 5.98 -28.08
CA LYS A 178 25.96 5.14 -26.94
C LYS A 178 27.21 4.27 -27.21
N LYS A 179 28.16 4.76 -28.01
CA LYS A 179 29.41 4.05 -28.30
C LYS A 179 30.35 4.05 -27.09
N SER A 180 31.21 3.04 -27.03
CA SER A 180 32.19 2.93 -25.95
C SER A 180 33.32 3.96 -26.07
N ASP A 181 33.91 4.35 -24.94
CA ASP A 181 35.03 5.29 -24.90
C ASP A 181 36.22 4.86 -25.77
N ASP A 182 36.46 3.56 -25.88
CA ASP A 182 37.54 2.99 -26.70
C ASP A 182 37.27 3.13 -28.20
N GLU A 183 36.02 2.96 -28.64
CA GLU A 183 35.61 3.13 -30.04
C GLU A 183 35.67 4.59 -30.46
N VAL A 184 35.18 5.50 -29.60
CA VAL A 184 35.23 6.94 -29.85
C VAL A 184 36.67 7.44 -29.88
N ALA A 185 37.52 6.97 -28.96
CA ALA A 185 38.93 7.33 -28.94
C ALA A 185 39.71 6.82 -30.15
N SER A 186 39.40 5.60 -30.62
CA SER A 186 40.02 5.03 -31.81
C SER A 186 39.64 5.79 -33.08
N LYS A 187 38.37 6.18 -33.22
CA LYS A 187 37.88 6.95 -34.38
C LYS A 187 38.39 8.40 -34.39
N MET A 188 38.53 9.02 -33.22
CA MET A 188 38.98 10.42 -33.08
C MET A 188 40.51 10.57 -32.94
N GLY A 189 41.26 9.46 -32.92
CA GLY A 189 42.73 9.47 -32.82
C GLY A 189 43.28 9.89 -31.45
N PHE A 190 42.51 9.71 -30.37
CA PHE A 190 42.95 10.06 -29.02
C PHE A 190 43.95 9.03 -28.47
N LYS A 191 45.08 9.51 -27.93
CA LYS A 191 46.11 8.64 -27.37
C LYS A 191 45.76 8.22 -25.94
N PRO A 192 45.85 6.92 -25.59
CA PRO A 192 45.61 6.46 -24.22
C PRO A 192 46.76 6.91 -23.31
N GLU A 193 46.43 7.36 -22.10
CA GLU A 193 47.41 7.77 -21.08
C GLU A 193 47.96 6.57 -20.30
N SER A 194 47.33 5.38 -20.42
CA SER A 194 47.81 4.15 -19.78
C SER A 194 47.56 2.90 -20.62
N ALA A 195 48.56 2.01 -20.66
CA ALA A 195 48.54 0.71 -21.34
C ALA A 195 48.01 -0.43 -20.43
N LYS A 196 47.13 -0.14 -19.47
CA LYS A 196 46.51 -1.14 -18.58
C LYS A 196 45.18 -1.65 -19.15
N LYS A 197 44.65 -2.76 -18.59
CA LYS A 197 43.41 -3.46 -19.02
C LYS A 197 42.18 -2.56 -19.28
N LYS A 198 42.12 -1.35 -18.69
CA LYS A 198 41.12 -0.31 -18.99
C LYS A 198 41.87 0.95 -19.44
N LYS A 199 41.76 1.30 -20.72
CA LYS A 199 42.45 2.45 -21.30
C LYS A 199 41.75 3.73 -20.84
N ARG A 200 42.52 4.74 -20.43
CA ARG A 200 42.00 6.05 -20.02
C ARG A 200 42.47 7.11 -21.02
N TYR A 201 41.54 7.93 -21.50
CA TYR A 201 41.82 9.00 -22.46
C TYR A 201 41.55 10.36 -21.81
N LYS A 202 42.62 11.06 -21.39
CA LYS A 202 42.51 12.38 -20.73
C LYS A 202 41.78 13.42 -21.58
N GLN A 203 41.97 13.36 -22.89
CA GLN A 203 41.30 14.26 -23.83
C GLN A 203 39.79 14.02 -23.84
N LEU A 204 39.36 12.75 -23.80
CA LEU A 204 37.95 12.39 -23.73
C LEU A 204 37.34 12.76 -22.36
N ASP A 205 38.07 12.52 -21.27
CA ASP A 205 37.66 12.92 -19.91
C ASP A 205 37.46 14.44 -19.80
N ASN A 206 38.37 15.24 -20.38
CA ASN A 206 38.26 16.69 -20.39
C ASN A 206 37.07 17.18 -21.23
N LEU A 207 36.78 16.51 -22.35
CA LEU A 207 35.59 16.81 -23.17
C LEU A 207 34.30 16.45 -22.44
N LYS A 208 34.23 15.29 -21.78
CA LYS A 208 33.08 14.89 -20.95
C LYS A 208 32.80 15.89 -19.82
N LYS A 209 33.85 16.37 -19.14
CA LYS A 209 33.73 17.43 -18.12
C LYS A 209 33.16 18.71 -18.71
N ARG A 210 33.67 19.15 -19.86
CA ARG A 210 33.18 20.35 -20.56
C ARG A 210 31.72 20.21 -20.99
N PHE A 211 31.31 19.04 -21.51
CA PHE A 211 29.92 18.78 -21.85
C PHE A 211 29.01 18.80 -20.62
N ALA A 212 29.47 18.25 -19.49
CA ALA A 212 28.70 18.24 -18.24
C ALA A 212 28.59 19.63 -17.58
N GLU A 213 29.59 20.50 -17.75
CA GLU A 213 29.51 21.92 -17.35
C GLU A 213 28.49 22.67 -18.19
N LEU A 214 28.55 22.53 -19.52
CA LEU A 214 27.59 23.16 -20.43
C LEU A 214 26.16 22.66 -20.22
N ALA A 215 25.97 21.36 -19.98
CA ALA A 215 24.65 20.81 -19.69
C ALA A 215 24.07 21.40 -18.39
N ARG A 216 24.88 21.60 -17.35
CA ARG A 216 24.44 22.25 -16.11
C ARG A 216 24.05 23.71 -16.33
N GLU A 217 24.86 24.45 -17.08
CA GLU A 217 24.52 25.83 -17.45
C GLU A 217 23.16 25.90 -18.18
N ILE A 218 22.93 25.00 -19.14
CA ILE A 218 21.68 24.97 -19.92
C ILE A 218 20.48 24.64 -19.01
N LEU A 219 20.61 23.66 -18.12
CA LEU A 219 19.56 23.29 -17.16
C LEU A 219 19.24 24.42 -16.16
N ASP A 220 20.22 25.27 -15.83
CA ASP A 220 20.02 26.41 -14.92
C ASP A 220 19.47 27.65 -15.65
N SER A 221 19.74 27.81 -16.95
CA SER A 221 19.41 29.02 -17.72
C SER A 221 18.19 28.90 -18.64
N GLU A 222 17.87 27.69 -19.10
CA GLU A 222 16.79 27.44 -20.06
C GLU A 222 15.75 26.48 -19.46
N ASP A 223 14.47 26.71 -19.79
CA ASP A 223 13.37 25.86 -19.33
C ASP A 223 13.32 24.57 -20.16
N VAL A 224 14.09 23.57 -19.72
CA VAL A 224 14.27 22.28 -20.40
C VAL A 224 13.27 21.23 -19.89
N ILE A 225 12.62 21.46 -18.75
CA ILE A 225 11.73 20.51 -18.10
C ILE A 225 10.28 20.83 -18.49
N GLU A 226 9.69 19.97 -19.33
CA GLU A 226 8.28 20.06 -19.78
C GLU A 226 7.41 18.91 -19.25
#